data_AF-A0A6V7TTL4-F1
#
_entry.id   AF-A0A6V7TTL4-F1
#
_cell.length_a   1.000
_cell.length_b   1.000
_cell.length_c   1.000
_cell.angle_alpha   90.00
_cell.angle_beta   90.00
_cell.angle_gamma   90.00
#
_symmetry.space_group_name_H-M   'P 1'
#
loop_
_entity.id
_entity.type
_entity.pdbx_description
1 polymer ?
#
loop_
_entity_poly.entity_id
_entity_poly.type
_entity_poly.pdbx_seq_one_letter_code
_entity_poly.pdbx_strand_id
1 'polypeptide(L)'
;MFEILKSMDELFAEEKMNEDLALRESVELKNKNVHLDIQLREEELKDKDKKDELKYKIKEIELGNEIEKKKLREVELKKKLKEEKKVEERLRNKVSEEQIGLIRRNVEGFKKDLFDLKKEVFELNMKLEGMEVKNKMKDNALKMESLEEELKNVKSEELKKGLEEDLRKLKLEREELEKKLEQTQLKKNHGKAKWKIDELKSKRYN
;
A
#
# COMPACT_ATOMS: atom_id res chain seq x y z
N MET A 1 35.91 -27.20 -70.26
CA MET A 1 36.54 -26.20 -69.36
C MET A 1 35.67 -24.95 -69.19
N PHE A 2 35.15 -24.34 -70.27
CA PHE A 2 34.32 -23.12 -70.19
C PHE A 2 32.94 -23.31 -69.52
N GLU A 3 32.28 -24.45 -69.70
CA GLU A 3 30.99 -24.74 -69.07
C GLU A 3 31.09 -24.99 -67.56
N ILE A 4 32.21 -25.56 -67.09
CA ILE A 4 32.45 -25.81 -65.65
C ILE A 4 32.60 -24.48 -64.90
N LEU A 5 33.28 -23.49 -65.50
CA LEU A 5 33.41 -22.15 -64.93
C LEU A 5 32.06 -21.43 -64.83
N LYS A 6 31.18 -21.61 -65.84
CA LYS A 6 29.83 -21.03 -65.82
C LYS A 6 28.94 -21.65 -64.73
N SER A 7 29.03 -22.96 -64.54
CA SER A 7 28.34 -23.65 -63.44
C SER A 7 28.89 -23.28 -62.06
N MET A 8 30.19 -22.97 -61.94
CA MET A 8 30.76 -22.44 -60.70
C MET A 8 30.26 -21.02 -60.40
N ASP A 9 30.19 -20.14 -61.40
CA ASP A 9 29.66 -18.78 -61.22
C ASP A 9 28.16 -18.78 -60.83
N GLU A 10 27.36 -19.69 -61.41
CA GLU A 10 25.96 -19.90 -61.03
C GLU A 10 25.83 -20.42 -59.58
N LEU A 11 26.68 -21.37 -59.17
CA LEU A 11 26.74 -21.88 -57.79
C LEU A 11 27.13 -20.80 -56.77
N PHE A 12 28.12 -19.96 -57.08
CA PHE A 12 28.52 -18.85 -56.20
C PHE A 12 27.46 -17.75 -56.09
N ALA A 13 26.70 -17.50 -57.16
CA ALA A 13 25.59 -16.55 -57.15
C ALA A 13 24.41 -17.07 -56.30
N GLU A 14 24.10 -18.37 -56.38
CA GLU A 14 23.12 -19.03 -55.49
C GLU A 14 23.58 -19.03 -54.04
N GLU A 15 24.85 -19.30 -53.74
CA GLU A 15 25.41 -19.20 -52.38
C GLU A 15 25.29 -17.79 -51.81
N LYS A 16 25.64 -16.76 -52.59
CA LYS A 16 25.54 -15.37 -52.15
C LYS A 16 24.09 -14.93 -51.91
N MET A 17 23.17 -15.39 -52.75
CA MET A 17 21.73 -15.12 -52.57
C MET A 17 21.18 -15.81 -51.31
N ASN A 18 21.65 -17.03 -51.01
CA ASN A 18 21.27 -17.77 -49.81
C ASN A 18 21.88 -17.17 -48.53
N GLU A 19 23.11 -16.66 -48.57
CA GLU A 19 23.70 -15.90 -47.46
C GLU A 19 22.94 -14.60 -47.17
N ASP A 20 22.55 -13.84 -48.20
CA ASP A 20 21.73 -12.63 -48.04
C ASP A 20 20.32 -12.94 -47.51
N LEU A 21 19.72 -14.05 -47.93
CA LEU A 21 18.44 -14.55 -47.40
C LEU A 21 18.57 -14.96 -45.92
N ALA A 22 19.60 -15.71 -45.57
CA ALA A 22 19.87 -16.12 -44.18
C ALA A 22 20.16 -14.92 -43.27
N LEU A 23 20.86 -13.90 -43.78
CA LEU A 23 21.09 -12.64 -43.08
C LEU A 23 19.79 -11.86 -42.86
N ARG A 24 18.92 -11.76 -43.88
CA ARG A 24 17.61 -11.11 -43.74
C ARG A 24 16.70 -11.84 -42.77
N GLU A 25 16.62 -13.16 -42.85
CA GLU A 25 15.86 -14.00 -41.92
C GLU A 25 16.43 -13.88 -40.49
N SER A 26 17.76 -13.83 -40.33
CA SER A 26 18.41 -13.63 -39.02
C SER A 26 18.12 -12.25 -38.43
N VAL A 27 18.12 -11.20 -39.23
CA VAL A 27 17.79 -9.83 -38.80
C VAL A 27 16.30 -9.71 -38.45
N GLU A 28 15.41 -10.32 -39.24
CA GLU A 28 13.97 -10.37 -38.91
C GLU A 28 13.70 -11.19 -37.65
N LEU A 29 14.37 -12.32 -37.45
CA LEU A 29 14.26 -13.13 -36.22
C LEU A 29 14.80 -12.35 -35.01
N LYS A 30 15.91 -11.62 -35.15
CA LYS A 30 16.42 -10.73 -34.10
C LYS A 30 15.45 -9.61 -33.78
N ASN A 31 14.84 -8.96 -34.78
CA ASN A 31 13.86 -7.91 -34.56
C ASN A 31 12.57 -8.44 -33.93
N LYS A 32 12.09 -9.62 -34.34
CA LYS A 32 10.94 -10.31 -33.71
C LYS A 32 11.26 -10.73 -32.27
N ASN A 33 12.46 -11.22 -31.99
CA ASN A 33 12.89 -11.54 -30.61
C ASN A 33 13.03 -10.28 -29.74
N VAL A 34 13.56 -9.17 -30.27
CA VAL A 34 13.60 -7.89 -29.54
C VAL A 34 12.18 -7.38 -29.28
N HIS A 35 11.25 -7.56 -30.22
CA HIS A 35 9.85 -7.17 -30.03
C HIS A 35 9.13 -8.05 -29.01
N LEU A 36 9.38 -9.36 -29.03
CA LEU A 36 8.91 -10.31 -28.00
C LEU A 36 9.53 -10.01 -26.63
N ASP A 37 10.81 -9.67 -26.54
CA ASP A 37 11.47 -9.26 -25.30
C ASP A 37 10.91 -7.94 -24.77
N ILE A 38 10.55 -7.00 -25.64
CA ILE A 38 9.88 -5.75 -25.25
C ILE A 38 8.46 -6.05 -24.75
N GLN A 39 7.70 -6.90 -25.44
CA GLN A 39 6.36 -7.32 -25.01
C GLN A 39 6.38 -8.12 -23.71
N LEU A 40 7.34 -9.03 -23.53
CA LEU A 40 7.56 -9.80 -22.30
C LEU A 40 8.01 -8.88 -21.16
N ARG A 41 8.88 -7.89 -21.41
CA ARG A 41 9.23 -6.87 -20.41
C ARG A 41 8.04 -5.97 -20.08
N GLU A 42 7.19 -5.65 -21.04
CA GLU A 42 5.95 -4.90 -20.81
C GLU A 42 4.91 -5.74 -20.02
N GLU A 43 4.84 -7.06 -20.24
CA GLU A 43 4.04 -7.99 -19.42
C GLU A 43 4.63 -8.15 -18.00
N GLU A 44 5.94 -8.30 -17.85
CA GLU A 44 6.62 -8.36 -16.55
C GLU A 44 6.48 -7.04 -15.75
N LEU A 45 6.50 -5.89 -16.44
CA LEU A 45 6.26 -4.57 -15.84
C LEU A 45 4.80 -4.43 -15.37
N LYS A 46 3.82 -4.93 -16.14
CA LYS A 46 2.41 -5.01 -15.71
C LYS A 46 2.21 -5.93 -14.52
N ASP A 47 2.98 -7.01 -14.41
CA ASP A 47 2.97 -7.90 -13.25
C ASP A 47 3.63 -7.29 -12.02
N LYS A 48 4.64 -6.43 -12.18
CA LYS A 48 5.28 -5.75 -11.05
C LYS A 48 4.32 -4.77 -10.36
N ASP A 49 3.59 -3.96 -11.11
CA ASP A 49 2.62 -3.03 -10.54
C ASP A 49 1.45 -3.76 -9.87
N LYS A 50 0.92 -4.82 -10.49
CA LYS A 50 -0.08 -5.70 -9.87
C LYS A 50 0.44 -6.40 -8.62
N LYS A 51 1.70 -6.84 -8.63
CA LYS A 51 2.35 -7.47 -7.47
C LYS A 51 2.54 -6.49 -6.32
N ASP A 52 2.91 -5.25 -6.61
CA ASP A 52 3.06 -4.22 -5.59
C ASP A 52 1.69 -3.76 -5.05
N GLU A 53 0.65 -3.72 -5.89
CA GLU A 53 -0.74 -3.51 -5.46
C GLU A 53 -1.24 -4.67 -4.58
N LEU A 54 -0.94 -5.92 -4.95
CA LEU A 54 -1.31 -7.10 -4.15
C LEU A 54 -0.59 -7.13 -2.81
N LYS A 55 0.73 -6.89 -2.78
CA LYS A 55 1.49 -6.76 -1.51
C LYS A 55 0.89 -5.69 -0.62
N TYR A 56 0.46 -4.59 -1.22
CA TYR A 56 -0.16 -3.52 -0.48
C TYR A 56 -1.48 -3.95 0.15
N LYS A 57 -2.37 -4.57 -0.65
CA LYS A 57 -3.67 -5.08 -0.16
C LYS A 57 -3.49 -6.11 0.93
N ILE A 58 -2.50 -7.01 0.79
CA ILE A 58 -2.14 -7.98 1.84
C ILE A 58 -1.77 -7.25 3.13
N LYS A 59 -0.92 -6.23 3.04
CA LYS A 59 -0.50 -5.44 4.21
C LYS A 59 -1.65 -4.68 4.87
N GLU A 60 -2.59 -4.16 4.08
CA GLU A 60 -3.82 -3.51 4.58
C GLU A 60 -4.67 -4.49 5.39
N ILE A 61 -4.88 -5.71 4.86
CA ILE A 61 -5.60 -6.80 5.54
C ILE A 61 -4.88 -7.25 6.81
N GLU A 62 -3.55 -7.41 6.76
CA GLU A 62 -2.73 -7.77 7.92
C GLU A 62 -2.87 -6.75 9.04
N LEU A 63 -2.78 -5.45 8.72
CA LEU A 63 -2.97 -4.37 9.68
C LEU A 63 -4.41 -4.35 10.24
N GLY A 64 -5.41 -4.56 9.39
CA GLY A 64 -6.81 -4.68 9.81
C GLY A 64 -7.02 -5.81 10.81
N ASN A 65 -6.47 -6.99 10.52
CA ASN A 65 -6.52 -8.15 11.41
C ASN A 65 -5.79 -7.90 12.74
N GLU A 66 -4.64 -7.21 12.72
CA GLU A 66 -3.92 -6.84 13.94
C GLU A 66 -4.75 -5.88 14.81
N ILE A 67 -5.38 -4.87 14.21
CA ILE A 67 -6.28 -3.94 14.90
C ILE A 67 -7.43 -4.70 15.56
N GLU A 68 -8.04 -5.66 14.86
CA GLU A 68 -9.16 -6.44 15.38
C GLU A 68 -8.74 -7.32 16.55
N LYS A 69 -7.61 -8.04 16.45
CA LYS A 69 -7.02 -8.80 17.56
C LYS A 69 -6.79 -7.93 18.79
N LYS A 70 -6.27 -6.72 18.60
CA LYS A 70 -6.02 -5.76 19.69
C LYS A 70 -7.33 -5.23 20.29
N LYS A 71 -8.36 -4.97 19.48
CA LYS A 71 -9.71 -4.61 19.97
C LYS A 71 -10.35 -5.72 20.80
N LEU A 72 -10.21 -6.99 20.39
CA LEU A 72 -10.68 -8.13 21.18
C LEU A 72 -10.00 -8.17 22.56
N ARG A 73 -8.67 -8.00 22.58
CA ARG A 73 -7.92 -7.88 23.84
C ARG A 73 -8.37 -6.68 24.70
N GLU A 74 -8.78 -5.58 24.08
CA GLU A 74 -9.31 -4.41 24.80
C GLU A 74 -10.63 -4.74 25.52
N VAL A 75 -11.52 -5.47 24.84
CA VAL A 75 -12.79 -5.93 25.41
C VAL A 75 -12.54 -6.87 26.59
N GLU A 76 -11.61 -7.82 26.45
CA GLU A 76 -11.24 -8.73 27.54
C GLU A 76 -10.66 -8.00 28.76
N LEU A 77 -9.74 -7.05 28.54
CA LEU A 77 -9.17 -6.24 29.63
C LEU A 77 -10.24 -5.39 30.33
N LYS A 78 -11.19 -4.81 29.58
CA LYS A 78 -12.32 -4.07 30.18
C LYS A 78 -13.20 -4.98 31.03
N LYS A 79 -13.42 -6.23 30.61
CA LYS A 79 -14.18 -7.22 31.39
C LYS A 79 -13.46 -7.56 32.69
N LYS A 80 -12.17 -7.90 32.63
CA LYS A 80 -11.34 -8.17 33.82
C LYS A 80 -11.30 -6.97 34.78
N LEU A 81 -11.10 -5.76 34.26
CA LEU A 81 -11.11 -4.54 35.06
C LEU A 81 -12.45 -4.32 35.79
N LYS A 82 -13.58 -4.63 35.14
CA LYS A 82 -14.90 -4.54 35.76
C LYS A 82 -15.10 -5.59 36.86
N GLU A 83 -14.61 -6.80 36.64
CA GLU A 83 -14.66 -7.89 37.63
C GLU A 83 -13.82 -7.56 38.87
N GLU A 84 -12.59 -7.11 38.67
CA GLU A 84 -11.65 -6.75 39.75
C GLU A 84 -12.15 -5.58 40.58
N LYS A 85 -12.73 -4.54 39.95
CA LYS A 85 -13.39 -3.45 40.70
C LYS A 85 -14.56 -3.93 41.55
N LYS A 86 -15.36 -4.87 41.05
CA LYS A 86 -16.46 -5.47 41.83
C LYS A 86 -15.94 -6.34 42.98
N VAL A 87 -14.80 -7.00 42.79
CA VAL A 87 -14.14 -7.75 43.87
C VAL A 87 -13.61 -6.77 44.91
N GLU A 88 -12.90 -5.72 44.51
CA GLU A 88 -12.42 -4.64 45.38
C GLU A 88 -13.54 -4.06 46.24
N GLU A 89 -14.65 -3.68 45.63
CA GLU A 89 -15.81 -3.07 46.31
C GLU A 89 -16.45 -4.04 47.33
N ARG A 90 -16.58 -5.33 46.99
CA ARG A 90 -17.11 -6.35 47.90
C ARG A 90 -16.20 -6.63 49.09
N LEU A 91 -14.89 -6.53 48.88
CA LEU A 91 -13.87 -6.87 49.84
C LEU A 91 -13.46 -5.68 50.73
N ARG A 92 -13.78 -4.45 50.32
CA ARG A 92 -13.46 -3.19 51.03
C ARG A 92 -13.85 -3.17 52.51
N ASN A 93 -14.87 -3.92 52.90
CA ASN A 93 -15.37 -4.00 54.27
C ASN A 93 -15.21 -5.39 54.93
N LYS A 94 -14.53 -6.36 54.29
CA LYS A 94 -14.55 -7.78 54.71
C LYS A 94 -13.19 -8.47 54.86
N VAL A 95 -12.10 -7.88 54.36
CA VAL A 95 -10.76 -8.53 54.33
C VAL A 95 -9.65 -7.54 54.63
N SER A 96 -8.45 -8.08 54.90
CA SER A 96 -7.28 -7.30 55.30
C SER A 96 -6.85 -6.29 54.23
N GLU A 97 -6.30 -5.17 54.69
CA GLU A 97 -5.71 -4.09 53.87
C GLU A 97 -4.73 -4.64 52.81
N GLU A 98 -4.04 -5.74 53.15
CA GLU A 98 -3.04 -6.40 52.31
C GLU A 98 -3.65 -7.08 51.07
N GLN A 99 -4.80 -7.74 51.24
CA GLN A 99 -5.55 -8.36 50.12
C GLN A 99 -6.20 -7.29 49.23
N ILE A 100 -6.70 -6.20 49.82
CA ILE A 100 -7.22 -5.04 49.08
C ILE A 100 -6.08 -4.37 48.29
N GLY A 101 -4.88 -4.28 48.86
CA GLY A 101 -3.69 -3.74 48.21
C GLY A 101 -3.28 -4.53 46.96
N LEU A 102 -3.37 -5.86 46.99
CA LEU A 102 -3.14 -6.71 45.80
C LEU A 102 -4.14 -6.41 44.68
N ILE A 103 -5.43 -6.27 45.00
CA ILE A 103 -6.47 -5.99 44.01
C ILE A 103 -6.29 -4.59 43.41
N ARG A 104 -5.95 -3.57 44.22
CA ARG A 104 -5.65 -2.23 43.72
C ARG A 104 -4.51 -2.22 42.73
N ARG A 105 -3.42 -2.95 43.02
CA ARG A 105 -2.29 -3.11 42.09
C ARG A 105 -2.72 -3.78 40.78
N ASN A 106 -3.58 -4.80 40.85
CA ASN A 106 -4.11 -5.45 39.65
C ASN A 106 -4.98 -4.48 38.82
N VAL A 107 -5.88 -3.72 39.46
CA VAL A 107 -6.72 -2.71 38.82
C VAL A 107 -5.87 -1.63 38.13
N GLU A 108 -4.80 -1.16 38.78
CA GLU A 108 -3.85 -0.22 38.19
C GLU A 108 -3.07 -0.82 37.02
N GLY A 109 -2.63 -2.08 37.14
CA GLY A 109 -2.03 -2.84 36.04
C GLY A 109 -2.94 -2.91 34.82
N PHE A 110 -4.21 -3.30 35.01
CA PHE A 110 -5.18 -3.36 33.92
C PHE A 110 -5.47 -1.98 33.30
N LYS A 111 -5.48 -0.90 34.08
CA LYS A 111 -5.62 0.46 33.54
C LYS A 111 -4.45 0.83 32.64
N LYS A 112 -3.22 0.49 33.05
CA LYS A 112 -2.01 0.74 32.26
C LYS A 112 -2.02 -0.07 30.96
N ASP A 113 -2.29 -1.37 31.05
CA ASP A 113 -2.38 -2.25 29.88
C ASP A 113 -3.44 -1.76 28.88
N LEU A 114 -4.59 -1.29 29.38
CA LEU A 114 -5.65 -0.73 28.55
C LEU A 114 -5.22 0.58 27.86
N PHE A 115 -4.46 1.42 28.55
CA PHE A 115 -3.91 2.65 27.98
C PHE A 115 -2.90 2.34 26.87
N ASP A 116 -1.95 1.45 27.13
CA ASP A 116 -0.93 1.03 26.16
C ASP A 116 -1.57 0.36 24.94
N LEU A 117 -2.57 -0.48 25.15
CA LEU A 117 -3.31 -1.12 24.05
C LEU A 117 -4.08 -0.10 23.19
N LYS A 118 -4.72 0.90 23.79
CA LYS A 118 -5.38 1.98 23.04
C LYS A 118 -4.40 2.80 22.23
N LYS A 119 -3.19 3.01 22.77
CA LYS A 119 -2.10 3.67 22.08
C LYS A 119 -1.68 2.87 20.83
N GLU A 120 -1.46 1.57 20.97
CA GLU A 120 -1.13 0.69 19.84
C GLU A 120 -2.24 0.68 18.78
N VAL A 121 -3.51 0.50 19.17
CA VAL A 121 -4.65 0.45 18.25
C VAL A 121 -4.76 1.75 17.45
N PHE A 122 -4.60 2.91 18.08
CA PHE A 122 -4.64 4.18 17.37
C PHE A 122 -3.46 4.34 16.40
N GLU A 123 -2.25 3.94 16.78
CA GLU A 123 -1.11 4.01 15.87
C GLU A 123 -1.27 3.12 14.65
N LEU A 124 -1.82 1.92 14.82
CA LEU A 124 -2.15 1.01 13.72
C LEU A 124 -3.24 1.61 12.81
N ASN A 125 -4.32 2.16 13.38
CA ASN A 125 -5.37 2.83 12.60
C ASN A 125 -4.82 4.00 11.77
N MET A 126 -3.97 4.85 12.35
CA MET A 126 -3.36 5.97 11.61
C MET A 126 -2.40 5.50 10.51
N LYS A 127 -1.73 4.37 10.69
CA LYS A 127 -0.92 3.75 9.63
C LYS A 127 -1.80 3.23 8.51
N LEU A 128 -2.91 2.56 8.83
CA LEU A 128 -3.87 2.02 7.88
C LEU A 128 -4.51 3.13 7.04
N GLU A 129 -5.05 4.17 7.69
CA GLU A 129 -5.67 5.31 7.00
C GLU A 129 -4.65 6.05 6.11
N GLY A 130 -3.44 6.29 6.62
CA GLY A 130 -2.38 6.95 5.84
C GLY A 130 -1.85 6.08 4.69
N MET A 131 -1.97 4.77 4.81
CA MET A 131 -1.82 3.85 3.70
C MET A 131 -2.98 4.10 2.72
N GLU A 132 -4.22 3.75 3.03
CA GLU A 132 -5.37 3.82 2.10
C GLU A 132 -5.39 5.10 1.23
N VAL A 133 -5.10 6.26 1.83
CA VAL A 133 -5.01 7.54 1.11
C VAL A 133 -3.89 7.55 0.06
N LYS A 134 -2.68 7.08 0.39
CA LYS A 134 -1.55 6.99 -0.56
C LYS A 134 -1.85 6.08 -1.73
N ASN A 135 -2.58 5.00 -1.51
CA ASN A 135 -2.98 4.11 -2.60
C ASN A 135 -3.96 4.80 -3.55
N LYS A 136 -4.98 5.46 -3.01
CA LYS A 136 -5.91 6.26 -3.82
C LYS A 136 -5.19 7.34 -4.61
N MET A 137 -4.16 7.97 -4.03
CA MET A 137 -3.32 8.92 -4.75
C MET A 137 -2.53 8.28 -5.90
N LYS A 138 -1.99 7.05 -5.72
CA LYS A 138 -1.33 6.31 -6.81
C LYS A 138 -2.30 6.02 -7.95
N ASP A 139 -3.49 5.51 -7.63
CA ASP A 139 -4.51 5.18 -8.63
C ASP A 139 -5.00 6.43 -9.37
N ASN A 140 -5.21 7.53 -8.65
CA ASN A 140 -5.60 8.81 -9.24
C ASN A 140 -4.50 9.35 -10.17
N ALA A 141 -3.22 9.24 -9.78
CA ALA A 141 -2.09 9.62 -10.64
C ALA A 141 -2.05 8.80 -11.94
N LEU A 142 -2.24 7.49 -11.88
CA LEU A 142 -2.29 6.63 -13.07
C LEU A 142 -3.45 7.00 -14.00
N LYS A 143 -4.63 7.30 -13.43
CA LYS A 143 -5.78 7.77 -14.21
C LYS A 143 -5.50 9.12 -14.89
N MET A 144 -4.86 10.04 -14.17
CA MET A 144 -4.46 11.33 -14.73
C MET A 144 -3.48 11.16 -15.90
N GLU A 145 -2.44 10.32 -15.74
CA GLU A 145 -1.46 10.04 -16.80
C GLU A 145 -2.12 9.44 -18.05
N SER A 146 -3.00 8.46 -17.88
CA SER A 146 -3.77 7.87 -19.00
C SER A 146 -4.59 8.92 -19.74
N LEU A 147 -5.26 9.80 -18.99
CA LEU A 147 -6.16 10.79 -19.54
C LEU A 147 -5.41 11.97 -20.19
N GLU A 148 -4.25 12.34 -19.66
CA GLU A 148 -3.32 13.29 -20.29
C GLU A 148 -2.75 12.75 -21.60
N GLU A 149 -2.51 11.43 -21.71
CA GLU A 149 -2.06 10.80 -22.95
C GLU A 149 -3.19 10.72 -23.99
N GLU A 150 -4.42 10.42 -23.58
CA GLU A 150 -5.59 10.46 -24.46
C GLU A 150 -5.82 11.87 -25.04
N LEU A 151 -5.70 12.90 -24.21
CA LEU A 151 -5.86 14.30 -24.62
C LEU A 151 -4.88 14.75 -25.71
N LYS A 152 -3.66 14.20 -25.74
CA LYS A 152 -2.67 14.50 -26.81
C LYS A 152 -3.09 13.95 -28.18
N ASN A 153 -3.87 12.87 -28.18
CA ASN A 153 -4.19 12.09 -29.36
C ASN A 153 -5.60 12.36 -29.92
N VAL A 154 -6.46 13.02 -29.14
CA VAL A 154 -7.81 13.39 -29.55
C VAL A 154 -7.82 14.60 -30.50
N LYS A 155 -8.45 14.42 -31.66
CA LYS A 155 -8.65 15.48 -32.67
C LYS A 155 -10.03 16.15 -32.60
N SER A 156 -11.00 15.52 -31.94
CA SER A 156 -12.36 16.06 -31.81
C SER A 156 -12.43 17.03 -30.64
N GLU A 157 -12.86 18.25 -30.91
CA GLU A 157 -12.95 19.34 -29.92
C GLU A 157 -13.97 19.05 -28.81
N GLU A 158 -15.07 18.36 -29.13
CA GLU A 158 -16.09 17.98 -28.15
C GLU A 158 -15.58 16.90 -27.19
N LEU A 159 -14.89 15.88 -27.73
CA LEU A 159 -14.24 14.84 -26.93
C LEU A 159 -13.11 15.42 -26.06
N LYS A 160 -12.35 16.38 -26.59
CA LYS A 160 -11.27 17.05 -25.86
C LYS A 160 -11.80 17.79 -24.64
N LYS A 161 -12.91 18.55 -24.76
CA LYS A 161 -13.53 19.25 -23.63
C LYS A 161 -14.05 18.30 -22.55
N GLY A 162 -14.61 17.15 -22.95
CA GLY A 162 -15.05 16.12 -22.01
C GLY A 162 -13.89 15.57 -21.17
N LEU A 163 -12.80 15.20 -21.85
CA LEU A 163 -11.58 14.72 -21.18
C LEU A 163 -10.94 15.80 -20.29
N GLU A 164 -10.89 17.07 -20.72
CA GLU A 164 -10.37 18.16 -19.90
C GLU A 164 -11.15 18.33 -18.57
N GLU A 165 -12.48 18.16 -18.61
CA GLU A 165 -13.31 18.23 -17.40
C GLU A 165 -13.08 17.02 -16.48
N ASP A 166 -12.89 15.82 -17.04
CA ASP A 166 -12.55 14.64 -16.24
C ASP A 166 -11.15 14.74 -15.61
N LEU A 167 -10.17 15.32 -16.34
CA LEU A 167 -8.85 15.63 -15.78
C LEU A 167 -8.95 16.60 -14.60
N ARG A 168 -9.82 17.62 -14.73
CA ARG A 168 -10.06 18.60 -13.68
C ARG A 168 -10.65 17.95 -12.43
N LYS A 169 -11.62 17.04 -12.58
CA LYS A 169 -12.18 16.28 -11.44
C LYS A 169 -11.11 15.44 -10.75
N LEU A 170 -10.27 14.75 -11.51
CA LEU A 170 -9.18 13.95 -10.94
C LEU A 170 -8.17 14.81 -10.17
N LYS A 171 -7.84 16.01 -10.67
CA LYS A 171 -6.98 16.98 -9.96
C LYS A 171 -7.60 17.44 -8.64
N LEU A 172 -8.90 17.74 -8.63
CA LEU A 172 -9.61 18.10 -7.39
C LEU A 172 -9.62 16.94 -6.39
N GLU A 173 -9.90 15.72 -6.84
CA GLU A 173 -9.84 14.52 -5.99
C GLU A 173 -8.44 14.34 -5.38
N ARG A 174 -7.37 14.60 -6.16
CA ARG A 174 -6.00 14.53 -5.67
C ARG A 174 -5.72 15.54 -4.56
N GLU A 175 -6.16 16.79 -4.70
CA GLU A 175 -6.02 17.80 -3.65
C GLU A 175 -6.76 17.40 -2.36
N GLU A 176 -7.95 16.79 -2.49
CA GLU A 176 -8.70 16.28 -1.34
C GLU A 176 -7.97 15.13 -0.64
N LEU A 177 -7.36 14.22 -1.40
CA LEU A 177 -6.55 13.13 -0.86
C LEU A 177 -5.29 13.65 -0.16
N GLU A 178 -4.63 14.67 -0.71
CA GLU A 178 -3.48 15.32 -0.07
C GLU A 178 -3.86 15.96 1.27
N LYS A 179 -4.96 16.72 1.30
CA LYS A 179 -5.51 17.28 2.55
C LYS A 179 -5.85 16.19 3.57
N LYS A 180 -6.42 15.07 3.13
CA LYS A 180 -6.73 13.95 4.01
C LYS A 180 -5.47 13.32 4.60
N LEU A 181 -4.42 13.16 3.78
CA LEU A 181 -3.13 12.62 4.24
C LEU A 181 -2.49 13.52 5.30
N GLU A 182 -2.52 14.84 5.08
CA GLU A 182 -2.04 15.84 6.04
C GLU A 182 -2.84 15.76 7.35
N GLN A 183 -4.17 15.71 7.28
CA GLN A 183 -5.03 15.55 8.45
C GLN A 183 -4.73 14.27 9.24
N THR A 184 -4.49 13.14 8.56
CA THR A 184 -4.11 11.88 9.22
C THR A 184 -2.76 12.02 9.94
N GLN A 185 -1.78 12.69 9.34
CA GLN A 185 -0.50 12.98 10.00
C GLN A 185 -0.65 13.91 11.22
N LEU A 186 -1.45 14.97 11.10
CA LEU A 186 -1.75 15.88 12.21
C LEU A 186 -2.44 15.14 13.36
N LYS A 187 -3.45 14.32 13.07
CA LYS A 187 -4.12 13.46 14.08
C LYS A 187 -3.12 12.55 14.77
N LYS A 188 -2.24 11.88 14.01
CA LYS A 188 -1.19 11.01 14.56
C LYS A 188 -0.26 11.78 15.51
N ASN A 189 0.20 12.96 15.11
CA ASN A 189 1.09 13.78 15.93
C ASN A 189 0.39 14.29 17.20
N HIS A 190 -0.86 14.73 17.07
CA HIS A 190 -1.68 15.14 18.20
C HIS A 190 -1.91 13.99 19.19
N GLY A 191 -2.25 12.80 18.70
CA GLY A 191 -2.41 11.60 19.53
C GLY A 191 -1.14 11.28 20.33
N LYS A 192 0.03 11.30 19.67
CA LYS A 192 1.32 11.12 20.34
C LYS A 192 1.61 12.17 21.41
N ALA A 193 1.32 13.44 21.13
CA ALA A 193 1.51 14.52 22.08
C ALA A 193 0.59 14.35 23.31
N LYS A 194 -0.68 14.03 23.07
CA LYS A 194 -1.67 13.78 24.13
C LYS A 194 -1.22 12.64 25.05
N TRP A 195 -0.77 11.51 24.51
CA TRP A 195 -0.32 10.41 25.34
C TRP A 195 0.94 10.72 26.13
N LYS A 196 1.89 11.47 25.57
CA LYS A 196 3.05 11.94 26.34
C LYS A 196 2.60 12.82 27.52
N ILE A 197 1.61 13.68 27.33
CA ILE A 197 1.04 14.50 28.41
C ILE A 197 0.36 13.60 29.46
N ASP A 198 -0.41 12.61 29.03
CA ASP A 198 -1.10 11.68 29.95
C ASP A 198 -0.11 10.81 30.74
N GLU A 199 0.99 10.35 30.12
CA GLU A 199 2.10 9.64 30.76
C GLU A 199 2.85 10.54 31.78
N LEU A 200 3.02 11.82 31.48
CA LEU A 200 3.64 12.77 32.41
C LEU A 200 2.74 13.07 33.61
N LYS A 201 1.42 13.18 33.39
CA LYS A 201 0.46 13.36 34.48
C LYS A 201 0.46 12.15 35.42
N SER A 202 0.43 10.93 34.89
CA SER A 202 0.42 9.73 35.73
C SER A 202 1.68 9.60 36.60
N LYS A 203 2.84 10.03 36.11
CA LYS A 203 4.09 10.09 36.89
C LYS A 203 4.11 11.17 37.97
N ARG A 204 3.28 12.20 37.87
CA ARG A 204 3.23 13.33 38.83
C ARG A 204 2.30 13.07 40.01
N TYR A 205 1.41 12.09 39.89
CA TYR A 205 0.44 11.68 40.93
C TYR A 205 0.78 10.33 41.59
N ASN A 206 1.91 9.71 41.21
CA ASN A 206 2.57 8.60 41.92
C ASN A 206 3.79 9.14 42.67
#